data_AF-A0A417UWY5-F1
#
_entry.id   AF-A0A417UWY5-F1
#
_cell.length_a   1.000
_cell.length_b   1.000
_cell.length_c   1.000
_cell.angle_alpha   90.00
_cell.angle_beta   90.00
_cell.angle_gamma   90.00
#
_symmetry.space_group_name_H-M   'P 1'
#
loop_
_entity.id
_entity.type
_entity.pdbx_description
1 polymer ?
#
loop_
_entity_poly.entity_id
_entity_poly.type
_entity_poly.pdbx_seq_one_letter_code
_entity_poly.pdbx_strand_id
1 'polypeptide(L)'
;MKYRTKKVCLDCGKSFYGSPDKLYCDECAKKRKSNVMRIRVCRMCGKEFNGGPRAFYCPDCRVIRTKEAQKRFRQGKTAKRKLGSVDKCELCGKEYIVTAGRQKYCSEKCQHEAGLLLQKEYKSAYNKETEQTKKKLEKNSKKQKICEYCGKKFQSKVASNTCSDYCRHKQAQIRNARARINRGEKTNLDTLLKERDEYRNKVSNNKGGTRMNVKNKYGKEIDFDEALKSMDADLRESVAYELSLSSDQEFFDKYAEAHKKKFGTTWEPDRE
;
A
#
# COMPACT_ATOMS: atom_id res chain seq x y z
N MET A 1 5.85 19.35 -9.04
CA MET A 1 5.01 18.13 -9.05
C MET A 1 4.61 17.75 -7.62
N LYS A 2 3.31 17.56 -7.33
CA LYS A 2 2.80 17.24 -5.98
C LYS A 2 3.11 15.82 -5.50
N TYR A 3 3.36 14.88 -6.43
CA TYR A 3 3.69 13.48 -6.11
C TYR A 3 4.92 13.03 -6.88
N ARG A 4 5.85 12.34 -6.21
CA ARG A 4 7.10 11.85 -6.80
C ARG A 4 7.00 10.43 -7.37
N THR A 5 6.04 9.62 -6.92
CA THR A 5 5.96 8.19 -7.27
C THR A 5 5.13 7.91 -8.52
N LYS A 6 5.72 7.20 -9.49
CA LYS A 6 5.07 6.74 -10.72
C LYS A 6 4.52 5.32 -10.52
N LYS A 7 3.23 5.14 -10.80
CA LYS A 7 2.46 3.93 -10.51
C LYS A 7 1.76 3.40 -11.74
N VAL A 8 1.37 2.13 -11.70
CA VAL A 8 0.56 1.48 -12.74
C VAL A 8 -0.90 1.48 -12.31
N CYS A 9 -1.80 1.92 -13.20
CA CYS A 9 -3.24 1.78 -12.98
C CYS A 9 -3.63 0.30 -13.08
N LEU A 10 -4.35 -0.22 -12.09
CA LEU A 10 -4.80 -1.62 -12.12
C LEU A 10 -5.83 -1.92 -13.23
N ASP A 11 -6.57 -0.91 -13.71
CA ASP A 11 -7.62 -1.12 -14.72
C ASP A 11 -7.09 -1.03 -16.15
N CYS A 12 -6.28 -0.01 -16.43
CA CYS A 12 -5.85 0.30 -17.79
C CYS A 12 -4.34 0.13 -18.00
N GLY A 13 -3.56 -0.23 -16.98
CA GLY A 13 -2.12 -0.40 -17.07
C GLY A 13 -1.31 0.89 -17.30
N LYS A 14 -1.97 2.04 -17.54
CA LYS A 14 -1.30 3.33 -17.78
C LYS A 14 -0.49 3.78 -16.57
N SER A 15 0.64 4.44 -16.83
CA SER A 15 1.44 5.04 -15.78
C SER A 15 0.84 6.37 -15.29
N PHE A 16 0.81 6.60 -13.98
CA PHE A 16 0.32 7.86 -13.41
C PHE A 16 1.09 8.24 -12.13
N TYR A 17 1.06 9.51 -11.76
CA TYR A 17 1.59 10.00 -10.48
C TYR A 17 0.48 10.12 -9.44
N GLY A 18 0.74 9.69 -8.21
CA GLY A 18 -0.28 9.78 -7.15
C GLY A 18 0.21 9.43 -5.75
N SER A 19 -0.65 9.75 -4.77
CA SER A 19 -0.47 9.41 -3.35
C SER A 19 -0.20 7.91 -3.16
N PRO A 20 0.53 7.49 -2.10
CA PRO A 20 0.76 6.08 -1.75
C PRO A 20 -0.49 5.19 -1.79
N ASP A 21 -1.66 5.74 -1.46
CA ASP A 21 -2.94 5.03 -1.43
C ASP A 21 -3.73 5.01 -2.75
N LYS A 22 -3.26 5.69 -3.80
CA LYS A 22 -3.93 5.68 -5.11
C LYS A 22 -3.57 4.42 -5.92
N LEU A 23 -4.59 3.70 -6.40
CA LEU A 23 -4.48 2.46 -7.21
C LEU A 23 -4.80 2.67 -8.69
N TYR A 24 -5.60 3.68 -9.02
CA TYR A 24 -6.13 3.91 -10.37
C TYR A 24 -5.72 5.30 -10.87
N CYS A 25 -5.61 5.45 -12.20
CA CYS A 25 -5.49 6.78 -12.82
C CYS A 25 -6.79 7.59 -12.62
N ASP A 26 -6.74 8.90 -12.85
CA ASP A 26 -7.88 9.78 -12.60
C ASP A 26 -9.09 9.44 -13.47
N GLU A 27 -8.88 9.01 -14.71
CA GLU A 27 -9.96 8.56 -15.61
C GLU A 27 -10.67 7.31 -15.07
N CYS A 28 -9.92 6.24 -14.77
CA CYS A 28 -10.48 5.00 -14.24
C CYS A 28 -11.12 5.21 -12.86
N ALA A 29 -10.51 6.04 -12.01
CA ALA A 29 -11.09 6.41 -10.72
C ALA A 29 -12.41 7.17 -10.88
N LYS A 30 -12.51 8.09 -11.84
CA LYS A 30 -13.77 8.80 -12.17
C LYS A 30 -14.83 7.84 -12.69
N LYS A 31 -14.49 6.93 -13.61
CA LYS A 31 -15.42 5.90 -14.13
C LYS A 31 -15.97 4.99 -13.03
N ARG A 32 -15.13 4.56 -12.09
CA ARG A 32 -15.59 3.78 -10.92
C ARG A 32 -16.49 4.58 -9.99
N LYS A 33 -16.26 5.90 -9.89
CA LYS A 33 -17.04 6.80 -9.05
C LYS A 33 -18.35 7.24 -9.70
N SER A 34 -18.48 7.30 -11.03
CA SER A 34 -19.71 7.80 -11.67
C SER A 34 -20.91 6.87 -11.45
N ASN A 35 -20.66 5.56 -11.29
CA ASN A 35 -21.72 4.56 -11.02
C ASN A 35 -22.03 4.42 -9.51
N VAL A 36 -22.47 5.53 -8.89
CA VAL A 36 -22.83 5.59 -7.46
C VAL A 36 -24.23 5.01 -7.20
N MET A 37 -25.14 5.21 -8.15
CA MET A 37 -26.53 4.77 -8.06
C MET A 37 -26.62 3.30 -8.44
N ARG A 38 -27.17 2.47 -7.57
CA ARG A 38 -27.34 1.04 -7.81
C ARG A 38 -28.73 0.60 -7.38
N ILE A 39 -29.23 -0.47 -7.99
CA ILE A 39 -30.44 -1.14 -7.54
C ILE A 39 -30.16 -1.73 -6.15
N ARG A 40 -31.03 -1.40 -5.19
CA ARG A 40 -30.93 -1.82 -3.79
C ARG A 40 -32.29 -2.29 -3.31
N VAL A 41 -32.27 -3.22 -2.37
CA VAL A 41 -33.45 -3.77 -1.72
C VAL A 41 -33.76 -2.98 -0.45
N CYS A 42 -35.01 -2.55 -0.30
CA CYS A 42 -35.48 -1.85 0.90
C CYS A 42 -35.49 -2.79 2.11
N ARG A 43 -34.85 -2.41 3.22
CA ARG A 43 -34.82 -3.21 4.46
C ARG A 43 -36.17 -3.35 5.18
N MET A 44 -37.16 -2.54 4.83
CA MET A 44 -38.48 -2.55 5.47
C MET A 44 -39.52 -3.33 4.65
N CYS A 45 -39.54 -3.13 3.34
CA CYS A 45 -40.59 -3.68 2.47
C CYS A 45 -40.07 -4.59 1.35
N GLY A 46 -38.75 -4.80 1.22
CA GLY A 46 -38.16 -5.68 0.22
C GLY A 46 -38.19 -5.18 -1.24
N LYS A 47 -38.82 -4.03 -1.54
CA LYS A 47 -38.86 -3.50 -2.91
C LYS A 47 -37.47 -3.07 -3.41
N GLU A 48 -37.21 -3.32 -4.68
CA GLU A 48 -36.03 -2.82 -5.39
C GLU A 48 -36.20 -1.33 -5.74
N PHE A 49 -35.15 -0.54 -5.54
CA PHE A 49 -35.15 0.88 -5.87
C PHE A 49 -33.74 1.36 -6.21
N ASN A 50 -33.64 2.42 -7.02
CA ASN A 50 -32.36 3.04 -7.34
C ASN A 50 -31.91 3.94 -6.17
N GLY A 51 -30.81 3.55 -5.54
CA GLY A 51 -30.31 4.21 -4.34
C GLY A 51 -28.80 4.44 -4.34
N GLY A 52 -28.38 5.55 -3.72
CA GLY A 52 -26.98 5.81 -3.42
C GLY A 52 -26.41 4.87 -2.35
N PRO A 53 -25.13 4.98 -1.96
CA PRO A 53 -24.42 3.99 -1.14
C PRO A 53 -24.98 3.82 0.28
N ARG A 54 -25.66 4.85 0.79
CA ARG A 54 -26.28 4.89 2.12
C ARG A 54 -27.81 4.80 2.08
N ALA A 55 -28.40 4.55 0.91
CA ALA A 55 -29.85 4.41 0.80
C ALA A 55 -30.26 3.00 1.23
N PHE A 56 -30.87 2.89 2.41
CA PHE A 56 -31.30 1.61 3.00
C PHE A 56 -32.80 1.33 2.83
N TYR A 57 -33.59 2.36 2.50
CA TYR A 57 -35.04 2.30 2.41
C TYR A 57 -35.51 2.98 1.13
N CYS A 58 -36.60 2.49 0.54
CA CYS A 58 -37.27 3.15 -0.58
C CYS A 58 -37.84 4.52 -0.16
N PRO A 59 -38.20 5.39 -1.11
CA PRO A 59 -38.75 6.72 -0.82
C PRO A 59 -39.93 6.71 0.16
N ASP A 60 -40.86 5.77 0.01
CA ASP A 60 -42.06 5.69 0.86
C ASP A 60 -41.71 5.30 2.30
N CYS A 61 -40.95 4.22 2.47
CA CYS A 61 -40.50 3.76 3.79
C CYS A 61 -39.60 4.80 4.48
N ARG A 62 -38.87 5.62 3.72
CA ARG A 62 -38.05 6.71 4.28
C ARG A 62 -38.91 7.78 4.95
N VAL A 63 -40.07 8.12 4.39
CA VAL A 63 -41.00 9.07 4.99
C VAL A 63 -41.49 8.55 6.35
N ILE A 64 -41.87 7.27 6.41
CA ILE A 64 -42.30 6.61 7.66
C ILE A 64 -41.20 6.69 8.72
N ARG A 65 -39.98 6.27 8.38
CA ARG A 65 -38.82 6.30 9.29
C ARG A 65 -38.48 7.71 9.76
N THR A 66 -38.64 8.71 8.89
CA THR A 66 -38.36 10.11 9.23
C THR A 66 -39.40 10.62 10.24
N LYS A 67 -40.69 10.31 10.03
CA LYS A 67 -41.77 10.64 10.98
C LYS A 67 -41.55 9.96 12.33
N GLU A 68 -41.19 8.68 12.36
CA GLU A 68 -40.84 7.96 13.59
C GLU A 68 -39.67 8.61 14.33
N ALA A 69 -38.59 8.94 13.63
CA ALA A 69 -37.41 9.57 14.21
C ALA A 69 -37.75 10.95 14.81
N GLN A 70 -38.55 11.75 14.10
CA GLN A 70 -39.04 13.03 14.60
C GLN A 70 -39.94 12.86 15.83
N LYS A 71 -40.82 11.86 15.85
CA LYS A 71 -41.67 11.54 17.02
C LYS A 71 -40.81 11.20 18.24
N ARG A 72 -39.81 10.32 18.08
CA ARG A 72 -38.86 9.97 19.16
C ARG A 72 -38.07 11.19 19.65
N PHE A 73 -37.63 12.05 18.74
CA PHE A 73 -36.93 13.28 19.09
C PHE A 73 -37.80 14.25 19.90
N ARG A 74 -39.08 14.41 19.51
CA ARG A 74 -40.05 15.21 20.27
C ARG A 74 -40.33 14.62 21.65
N GLN A 75 -40.50 13.30 21.75
CA GLN A 75 -40.68 12.61 23.03
C GLN A 75 -39.44 12.70 23.93
N GLY A 76 -38.24 12.70 23.35
CA GLY A 76 -36.97 12.79 24.07
C GLY A 76 -36.52 14.21 24.43
N LYS A 77 -37.23 15.26 23.98
CA LYS A 77 -36.88 16.66 24.24
C LYS A 77 -37.21 17.13 25.67
N THR A 78 -38.06 16.40 26.39
CA THR A 78 -38.34 16.72 27.79
C THR A 78 -37.13 16.33 28.63
N ALA A 79 -36.52 17.32 29.30
CA ALA A 79 -35.48 17.05 30.29
C ALA A 79 -36.07 16.14 31.36
N LYS A 80 -35.63 14.87 31.40
CA LYS A 80 -36.17 13.88 32.33
C LYS A 80 -35.91 14.25 33.80
N ARG A 81 -34.87 15.04 34.05
CA ARG A 81 -34.43 15.46 35.39
C ARG A 81 -34.85 16.90 35.66
N LYS A 82 -35.43 17.14 36.83
CA LYS A 82 -35.75 18.49 37.33
C LYS A 82 -34.47 19.15 37.86
N LEU A 83 -34.25 20.43 37.55
CA LEU A 83 -33.16 21.21 38.14
C LEU A 83 -33.37 21.29 39.66
N GLY A 84 -32.29 21.17 40.44
CA GLY A 84 -32.34 21.15 41.90
C GLY A 84 -32.66 19.78 42.54
N SER A 85 -32.90 18.73 41.75
CA SER A 85 -33.01 17.36 42.28
C SER A 85 -31.65 16.77 42.66
N VAL A 86 -31.64 15.75 43.52
CA VAL A 86 -30.44 14.99 43.89
C VAL A 86 -30.25 13.82 42.93
N ASP A 87 -29.05 13.67 42.37
CA ASP A 87 -28.65 12.56 41.49
C ASP A 87 -27.29 11.98 41.94
N LYS A 88 -26.91 10.79 41.44
CA LYS A 88 -25.67 10.08 41.82
C LYS A 88 -24.62 10.16 40.71
N CYS A 89 -23.38 10.43 41.10
CA CYS A 89 -22.25 10.56 40.18
C CYS A 89 -21.93 9.22 39.49
N GLU A 90 -21.90 9.20 38.14
CA GLU A 90 -21.57 8.00 37.36
C GLU A 90 -20.15 7.46 37.62
N LEU A 91 -19.23 8.29 38.15
CA LEU A 91 -17.84 7.90 38.41
C LEU A 91 -17.59 7.46 39.86
N CYS A 92 -18.02 8.27 40.85
CA CYS A 92 -17.69 8.05 42.26
C CYS A 92 -18.90 7.65 43.14
N GLY A 93 -20.11 7.62 42.57
CA GLY A 93 -21.34 7.25 43.27
C GLY A 93 -21.90 8.28 44.27
N LYS A 94 -21.17 9.37 44.56
CA LYS A 94 -21.62 10.42 45.49
C LYS A 94 -22.84 11.17 44.95
N GLU A 95 -23.72 11.56 45.87
CA GLU A 95 -24.91 12.37 45.58
C GLU A 95 -24.52 13.82 45.28
N TYR A 96 -25.24 14.46 44.36
CA TYR A 96 -25.05 15.86 43.98
C TYR A 96 -26.36 16.51 43.55
N ILE A 97 -26.43 17.84 43.69
CA ILE A 97 -27.57 18.64 43.24
C ILE A 97 -27.40 18.93 41.75
N VAL A 98 -28.41 18.58 40.95
CA VAL A 98 -28.40 18.77 39.49
C VAL A 98 -28.58 20.26 39.17
N THR A 99 -27.51 20.91 38.71
CA THR A 99 -27.54 22.32 38.25
C THR A 99 -27.77 22.43 36.75
N ALA A 100 -27.44 21.37 35.99
CA ALA A 100 -27.64 21.31 34.55
C ALA A 100 -28.27 19.98 34.12
N GLY A 101 -29.21 20.01 33.17
CA GLY A 101 -29.95 18.82 32.73
C GLY A 101 -29.10 17.71 32.08
N ARG A 102 -27.84 17.99 31.71
CA ARG A 102 -26.88 17.02 31.16
C ARG A 102 -25.74 16.66 32.13
N GLN A 103 -25.79 17.14 33.36
CA GLN A 103 -24.78 16.84 34.37
C GLN A 103 -24.82 15.35 34.73
N LYS A 104 -23.64 14.72 34.72
CA LYS A 104 -23.44 13.29 35.04
C LYS A 104 -22.55 13.06 36.26
N TYR A 105 -21.80 14.08 36.65
CA TYR A 105 -20.74 13.99 37.64
C TYR A 105 -20.92 15.07 38.70
N CYS A 106 -20.53 14.76 39.93
CA CYS A 106 -20.68 15.66 41.08
C CYS A 106 -19.70 16.83 41.08
N SER A 107 -18.55 16.71 40.41
CA SER A 107 -17.48 17.70 40.44
C SER A 107 -16.69 17.73 39.13
N GLU A 108 -15.98 18.84 38.88
CA GLU A 108 -15.08 18.99 37.73
C GLU A 108 -13.97 17.93 37.72
N LYS A 109 -13.47 17.52 38.90
CA LYS A 109 -12.47 16.45 39.03
C LYS A 109 -13.01 15.13 38.47
N CYS A 110 -14.21 14.70 38.91
CA CYS A 110 -14.83 13.49 38.38
C CYS A 110 -15.16 13.59 36.89
N GLN A 111 -15.56 14.77 36.42
CA GLN A 111 -15.79 14.99 35.00
C GLN A 111 -14.51 14.83 34.16
N HIS A 112 -13.39 15.38 34.65
CA HIS A 112 -12.09 15.26 34.00
C HIS A 112 -11.60 13.81 33.95
N GLU A 113 -11.63 13.11 35.10
CA GLU A 113 -11.23 11.70 35.19
C GLU A 113 -12.08 10.80 34.28
N ALA A 114 -13.40 10.96 34.29
CA ALA A 114 -14.27 10.22 33.40
C ALA A 114 -13.99 10.53 31.91
N GLY A 115 -13.66 11.78 31.59
CA GLY A 115 -13.19 12.17 30.26
C GLY A 115 -11.90 11.45 29.86
N LEU A 116 -10.93 11.33 30.76
CA LEU A 116 -9.68 10.60 30.52
C LEU A 116 -9.91 9.09 30.33
N LEU A 117 -10.80 8.48 31.12
CA LEU A 117 -11.17 7.07 30.97
C LEU A 117 -11.81 6.82 29.60
N LEU A 118 -12.76 7.66 29.20
CA LEU A 118 -13.41 7.57 27.90
C LEU A 118 -12.40 7.75 26.75
N GLN A 119 -11.45 8.68 26.88
CA GLN A 119 -10.37 8.82 25.90
C GLN A 119 -9.48 7.59 25.80
N LYS A 120 -9.11 6.98 26.95
CA LYS A 120 -8.34 5.73 26.98
C LYS A 120 -9.10 4.61 26.26
N GLU A 121 -10.39 4.48 26.54
CA GLU A 121 -11.26 3.50 25.89
C GLU A 121 -11.33 3.71 24.38
N TYR A 122 -11.63 4.94 23.92
CA TYR A 122 -11.66 5.25 22.49
C TYR A 122 -10.31 5.00 21.78
N LYS A 123 -9.18 5.38 22.41
CA LYS A 123 -7.84 5.12 21.86
C LYS A 123 -7.55 3.63 21.77
N SER A 124 -7.96 2.84 22.77
CA SER A 124 -7.81 1.39 22.76
C SER A 124 -8.61 0.73 21.62
N ALA A 125 -9.80 1.27 21.31
CA ALA A 125 -10.63 0.79 20.22
C ALA A 125 -10.08 1.17 18.83
N TYR A 126 -9.46 2.35 18.69
CA TYR A 126 -8.93 2.84 17.42
C TYR A 126 -7.80 1.97 16.84
N ASN A 127 -6.95 1.41 17.71
CA ASN A 127 -5.80 0.60 17.29
C ASN A 127 -6.16 -0.84 16.91
N LYS A 128 -7.42 -1.26 17.07
CA LYS A 128 -7.83 -2.62 16.72
C LYS A 128 -7.83 -2.80 15.21
N GLU A 129 -7.17 -3.85 14.73
CA GLU A 129 -7.28 -4.24 13.34
C GLU A 129 -8.73 -4.60 13.01
N THR A 130 -9.31 -3.82 12.11
CA THR A 130 -10.65 -4.12 11.59
C THR A 130 -10.53 -4.93 10.30
N GLU A 131 -11.59 -5.63 9.95
CA GLU A 131 -11.72 -6.31 8.67
C GLU A 131 -11.52 -5.35 7.47
N GLN A 132 -11.87 -4.07 7.66
CA GLN A 132 -11.62 -3.04 6.66
C GLN A 132 -10.13 -2.72 6.52
N THR A 133 -9.37 -2.73 7.62
CA THR A 133 -7.91 -2.56 7.62
C THR A 133 -7.24 -3.69 6.83
N LYS A 134 -7.65 -4.95 7.07
CA LYS A 134 -7.16 -6.13 6.34
C LYS A 134 -7.44 -6.02 4.84
N LYS A 135 -8.68 -5.70 4.46
CA LYS A 135 -9.07 -5.45 3.06
C LYS A 135 -8.30 -4.30 2.41
N LYS A 136 -7.92 -3.27 3.17
CA LYS A 136 -7.07 -2.17 2.66
C LYS A 136 -5.64 -2.65 2.41
N LEU A 137 -5.06 -3.41 3.32
CA LEU A 137 -3.71 -3.98 3.18
C LEU A 137 -3.62 -4.94 1.99
N GLU A 138 -4.61 -5.81 1.82
CA GLU A 138 -4.69 -6.75 0.68
C GLU A 138 -4.82 -6.01 -0.66
N LYS A 139 -5.60 -4.91 -0.72
CA LYS A 139 -5.64 -4.05 -1.92
C LYS A 139 -4.31 -3.35 -2.16
N ASN A 140 -3.61 -2.99 -1.08
CA ASN A 140 -2.34 -2.30 -1.16
C ASN A 140 -1.19 -3.21 -1.62
N SER A 141 -1.24 -4.52 -1.33
CA SER A 141 -0.23 -5.48 -1.82
C SER A 141 -0.24 -5.63 -3.33
N LYS A 142 -1.41 -5.51 -3.96
CA LYS A 142 -1.59 -5.56 -5.43
C LYS A 142 -1.00 -4.34 -6.16
N LYS A 143 -0.58 -3.29 -5.45
CA LYS A 143 -0.06 -2.06 -6.06
C LYS A 143 1.28 -2.29 -6.75
N GLN A 144 1.37 -1.85 -8.00
CA GLN A 144 2.61 -1.86 -8.77
C GLN A 144 3.14 -0.45 -9.01
N LYS A 145 4.45 -0.29 -8.82
CA LYS A 145 5.23 0.90 -9.15
C LYS A 145 5.95 0.68 -10.47
N ILE A 146 6.34 1.77 -11.11
CA ILE A 146 7.19 1.74 -12.31
C ILE A 146 8.57 2.23 -11.92
N CYS A 147 9.59 1.47 -12.30
CA CYS A 147 10.95 1.87 -12.04
C CYS A 147 11.31 3.11 -12.88
N GLU A 148 11.85 4.15 -12.23
CA GLU A 148 12.26 5.39 -12.89
C GLU A 148 13.41 5.16 -13.89
N TYR A 149 14.36 4.30 -13.53
CA TYR A 149 15.50 3.96 -14.38
C TYR A 149 15.09 2.99 -15.50
N CYS A 150 14.67 1.77 -15.18
CA CYS A 150 14.47 0.71 -16.17
C CYS A 150 13.05 0.58 -16.73
N GLY A 151 12.06 1.27 -16.15
CA GLY A 151 10.66 1.18 -16.60
C GLY A 151 9.93 -0.13 -16.25
N LYS A 152 10.59 -1.09 -15.59
CA LYS A 152 9.95 -2.34 -15.13
C LYS A 152 8.86 -2.05 -14.09
N LYS A 153 7.78 -2.84 -14.13
CA LYS A 153 6.73 -2.84 -13.10
C LYS A 153 7.20 -3.69 -11.92
N PHE A 154 7.12 -3.18 -10.70
CA PHE A 154 7.56 -3.90 -9.50
C PHE A 154 6.69 -3.57 -8.29
N GLN A 155 6.71 -4.43 -7.27
CA GLN A 155 6.02 -4.23 -6.00
C GLN A 155 7.02 -3.83 -4.93
N SER A 156 6.72 -2.78 -4.15
CA SER A 156 7.55 -2.39 -3.01
C SER A 156 6.75 -1.58 -2.00
N LYS A 157 7.02 -1.81 -0.72
CA LYS A 157 6.48 -1.03 0.40
C LYS A 157 7.21 0.32 0.56
N VAL A 158 8.48 0.41 0.13
CA VAL A 158 9.35 1.58 0.31
C VAL A 158 8.96 2.69 -0.66
N ALA A 159 9.09 3.97 -0.28
CA ALA A 159 8.75 5.11 -1.13
C ALA A 159 9.62 5.23 -2.41
N SER A 160 10.71 4.47 -2.54
CA SER A 160 11.58 4.50 -3.71
C SER A 160 10.86 4.06 -4.99
N ASN A 161 11.21 4.73 -6.11
CA ASN A 161 10.75 4.40 -7.45
C ASN A 161 11.77 3.55 -8.22
N THR A 162 12.70 2.88 -7.55
CA THR A 162 13.69 2.01 -8.20
C THR A 162 13.46 0.56 -7.79
N CYS A 163 13.58 -0.36 -8.76
CA CYS A 163 13.30 -1.79 -8.53
C CYS A 163 14.47 -2.55 -7.92
N SER A 164 15.71 -2.10 -8.16
CA SER A 164 16.94 -2.72 -7.66
C SER A 164 17.94 -1.64 -7.24
N ASP A 165 18.98 -2.04 -6.53
CA ASP A 165 20.04 -1.12 -6.11
C ASP A 165 20.90 -0.62 -7.27
N TYR A 166 21.09 -1.44 -8.30
CA TYR A 166 21.65 -0.97 -9.58
C TYR A 166 20.84 0.21 -10.15
N CYS A 167 19.52 0.04 -10.28
CA CYS A 167 18.64 1.09 -10.79
C CYS A 167 18.65 2.32 -9.85
N ARG A 168 18.80 2.11 -8.54
CA ARG A 168 18.90 3.19 -7.54
C ARG A 168 20.17 4.01 -7.74
N HIS A 169 21.31 3.35 -7.89
CA HIS A 169 22.61 3.97 -8.06
C HIS A 169 22.67 4.75 -9.38
N LYS A 170 22.33 4.12 -10.50
CA LYS A 170 22.32 4.78 -11.82
C LYS A 170 21.33 5.95 -11.89
N GLN A 171 20.14 5.82 -11.28
CA GLN A 171 19.20 6.94 -11.21
C GLN A 171 19.71 8.08 -10.32
N ALA A 172 20.45 7.77 -9.24
CA ALA A 172 21.08 8.77 -8.40
C ALA A 172 22.16 9.55 -9.17
N GLN A 173 22.97 8.88 -10.01
CA GLN A 173 23.94 9.54 -10.89
C GLN A 173 23.25 10.55 -11.83
N ILE A 174 22.18 10.15 -12.51
CA ILE A 174 21.38 11.04 -13.37
C ILE A 174 20.83 12.24 -12.59
N ARG A 175 20.29 12.00 -11.38
CA ARG A 175 19.76 13.07 -10.53
C ARG A 175 20.85 14.05 -10.09
N ASN A 176 22.02 13.54 -9.70
CA ASN A 176 23.16 14.35 -9.28
C ASN A 176 23.73 15.16 -10.45
N ALA A 177 23.83 14.56 -11.65
CA ALA A 177 24.24 15.25 -12.87
C ALA A 177 23.29 16.41 -13.22
N ARG A 178 21.97 16.21 -13.12
CA ARG A 178 20.98 17.29 -13.28
C ARG A 178 21.17 18.41 -12.25
N ALA A 179 21.44 18.07 -10.99
CA ALA A 179 21.67 19.05 -9.95
C ALA A 179 22.96 19.87 -10.20
N ARG A 180 24.02 19.24 -10.72
CA ARG A 180 25.26 19.91 -11.16
C ARG A 180 25.01 20.89 -12.30
N ILE A 181 24.28 20.46 -13.33
CA ILE A 181 23.89 21.32 -14.46
C ILE A 181 23.07 22.53 -13.97
N ASN A 182 22.12 22.32 -13.05
CA ASN A 182 21.35 23.42 -12.47
C ASN A 182 22.21 24.40 -11.65
N ARG A 183 23.40 24.00 -11.21
CA ARG A 183 24.41 24.89 -10.58
C ARG A 183 25.36 25.53 -11.59
N GLY A 184 25.22 25.25 -12.89
CA GLY A 184 26.07 25.79 -13.96
C GLY A 184 27.28 24.92 -14.31
N GLU A 185 27.44 23.75 -13.69
CA GLU A 185 28.55 22.84 -14.00
C GLU A 185 28.30 22.09 -15.32
N LYS A 186 29.31 22.04 -16.22
CA LYS A 186 29.25 21.21 -17.42
C LYS A 186 29.41 19.74 -17.05
N THR A 187 28.31 18.98 -17.13
CA THR A 187 28.29 17.53 -16.85
C THR A 187 27.72 16.78 -18.04
N ASN A 188 28.27 15.60 -18.33
CA ASN A 188 27.78 14.75 -19.43
C ASN A 188 26.52 13.96 -19.02
N LEU A 189 25.38 14.66 -18.95
CA LEU A 189 24.08 14.04 -18.70
C LEU A 189 23.60 13.16 -19.87
N ASP A 190 23.97 13.52 -21.10
CA ASP A 190 23.52 12.84 -22.32
C ASP A 190 23.99 11.37 -22.35
N THR A 191 25.26 11.12 -22.03
CA THR A 191 25.79 9.76 -21.92
C THR A 191 25.03 8.91 -20.90
N LEU A 192 24.72 9.47 -19.72
CA LEU A 192 23.94 8.74 -18.69
C LEU A 192 22.51 8.44 -19.13
N LEU A 193 21.91 9.31 -19.95
CA LEU A 193 20.57 9.09 -20.51
C LEU A 193 20.61 8.01 -21.60
N LYS A 194 21.63 8.02 -22.47
CA LYS A 194 21.88 6.97 -23.47
C LYS A 194 22.06 5.60 -22.82
N GLU A 195 22.93 5.48 -21.82
CA GLU A 195 23.10 4.23 -21.04
C GLU A 195 21.78 3.71 -20.46
N ARG A 196 20.95 4.62 -19.93
CA ARG A 196 19.63 4.26 -19.39
C ARG A 196 18.71 3.73 -20.48
N ASP A 197 18.67 4.39 -21.63
CA ASP A 197 17.75 4.03 -22.71
C ASP A 197 18.22 2.73 -23.41
N GLU A 198 19.53 2.50 -23.54
CA GLU A 198 20.09 1.19 -23.90
C GLU A 198 19.69 0.09 -22.91
N TYR A 199 19.82 0.34 -21.61
CA TYR A 199 19.39 -0.62 -20.58
C TYR A 199 17.89 -0.91 -20.66
N ARG A 200 17.07 0.12 -20.91
CA ARG A 200 15.62 -0.05 -21.13
C ARG A 200 15.32 -0.91 -22.35
N ASN A 201 16.05 -0.71 -23.45
CA ASN A 201 15.90 -1.49 -24.67
C ASN A 201 16.28 -2.97 -24.44
N LYS A 202 17.40 -3.23 -23.75
CA LYS A 202 17.79 -4.60 -23.33
C LYS A 202 16.69 -5.25 -22.50
N VAL A 203 16.15 -4.51 -21.53
CA VAL A 203 15.06 -4.96 -20.67
C VAL A 203 13.74 -5.18 -21.42
N SER A 204 13.41 -4.36 -22.41
CA SER A 204 12.18 -4.51 -23.20
C SER A 204 12.27 -5.67 -24.19
N ASN A 205 13.44 -5.90 -24.79
CA ASN A 205 13.65 -6.99 -25.73
C ASN A 205 13.62 -8.36 -25.03
N ASN A 206 14.01 -8.41 -23.75
CA ASN A 206 13.80 -9.59 -22.90
C ASN A 206 12.34 -9.83 -22.46
N LYS A 207 11.35 -9.02 -22.88
CA LYS A 207 9.93 -9.24 -22.52
C LYS A 207 9.25 -10.40 -23.28
N GLY A 208 9.94 -11.05 -24.21
CA GLY A 208 9.56 -12.33 -24.81
C GLY A 208 10.46 -13.49 -24.42
N GLY A 209 11.43 -13.30 -23.51
CA GLY A 209 12.39 -14.34 -23.20
C GLY A 209 11.79 -15.36 -22.23
N THR A 210 11.55 -16.57 -22.71
CA THR A 210 12.08 -17.76 -22.02
C THR A 210 13.39 -17.33 -21.37
N ARG A 211 13.45 -17.30 -20.04
CA ARG A 211 14.72 -17.04 -19.35
C ARG A 211 15.73 -17.99 -19.97
N MET A 212 16.87 -17.47 -20.41
CA MET A 212 17.89 -18.30 -21.02
C MET A 212 18.24 -19.38 -19.99
N ASN A 213 17.89 -20.63 -20.30
CA ASN A 213 18.42 -21.75 -19.56
C ASN A 213 19.94 -21.67 -19.69
N VAL A 214 20.63 -21.63 -18.56
CA VAL A 214 22.09 -21.73 -18.57
C VAL A 214 22.44 -23.18 -18.82
N LYS A 215 23.49 -23.42 -19.60
CA LYS A 215 23.96 -24.77 -19.86
C LYS A 215 25.02 -25.11 -18.83
N ASN A 216 24.89 -26.23 -18.13
CA ASN A 216 26.01 -26.73 -17.34
C ASN A 216 27.17 -27.16 -18.26
N LYS A 217 28.28 -27.57 -17.64
CA LYS A 217 29.44 -28.12 -18.34
C LYS A 217 29.11 -29.33 -19.26
N TYR A 218 27.99 -30.00 -19.02
CA TYR A 218 27.51 -31.17 -19.74
C TYR A 218 26.43 -30.84 -20.80
N GLY A 219 26.14 -29.55 -21.02
CA GLY A 219 25.16 -29.10 -22.02
C GLY A 219 23.69 -29.22 -21.60
N LYS A 220 23.41 -29.59 -20.35
CA LYS A 220 22.06 -29.67 -19.78
C LYS A 220 21.53 -28.28 -19.50
N GLU A 221 20.31 -28.02 -19.97
CA GLU A 221 19.61 -26.77 -19.74
C GLU A 221 19.07 -26.68 -18.31
N ILE A 222 19.44 -25.61 -17.61
CA ILE A 222 19.09 -25.38 -16.21
C ILE A 222 18.32 -24.07 -16.09
N ASP A 223 17.22 -24.11 -15.33
CA ASP A 223 16.53 -22.91 -14.91
C ASP A 223 17.38 -22.15 -13.88
N PHE A 224 17.95 -21.02 -14.33
CA PHE A 224 18.81 -20.17 -13.52
C PHE A 224 18.12 -19.65 -12.25
N ASP A 225 16.80 -19.45 -12.25
CA ASP A 225 16.06 -19.00 -11.08
C ASP A 225 15.92 -20.10 -10.01
N GLU A 226 15.76 -21.36 -10.44
CA GLU A 226 15.78 -22.53 -9.56
C GLU A 226 17.18 -22.67 -8.94
N ALA A 227 18.21 -22.55 -9.78
CA ALA A 227 19.60 -22.62 -9.37
C ALA A 227 19.96 -21.50 -8.37
N LEU A 228 19.55 -20.26 -8.61
CA LEU A 228 19.78 -19.13 -7.68
C LEU A 228 19.24 -19.37 -6.26
N LYS A 229 18.17 -20.19 -6.10
CA LYS A 229 17.60 -20.51 -4.78
C LYS A 229 18.46 -21.53 -4.02
N SER A 230 19.20 -22.38 -4.72
CA SER A 230 20.11 -23.37 -4.12
C SER A 230 21.54 -22.86 -3.95
N MET A 231 21.79 -21.58 -4.24
CA MET A 231 23.08 -20.94 -4.02
C MET A 231 23.27 -20.48 -2.56
N ASP A 232 24.50 -20.62 -2.07
CA ASP A 232 24.97 -20.06 -0.81
C ASP A 232 24.99 -18.53 -0.90
N ALA A 233 24.35 -17.84 0.04
CA ALA A 233 24.12 -16.41 -0.04
C ALA A 233 25.44 -15.60 -0.04
N ASP A 234 26.40 -16.01 0.80
CA ASP A 234 27.67 -15.33 0.98
C ASP A 234 28.57 -15.50 -0.25
N LEU A 235 28.65 -16.73 -0.78
CA LEU A 235 29.41 -17.03 -1.99
C LEU A 235 28.80 -16.35 -3.22
N ARG A 236 27.47 -16.27 -3.29
CA ARG A 236 26.76 -15.57 -4.35
C ARG A 236 27.06 -14.08 -4.33
N GLU A 237 27.14 -13.47 -3.15
CA GLU A 237 27.51 -12.05 -3.00
C GLU A 237 28.95 -11.78 -3.40
N SER A 238 29.90 -12.64 -3.01
CA SER A 238 31.31 -12.48 -3.40
C SER A 238 31.50 -12.62 -4.92
N VAL A 239 30.88 -13.62 -5.54
CA VAL A 239 30.95 -13.84 -7.00
C VAL A 239 30.28 -12.69 -7.76
N ALA A 240 29.14 -12.18 -7.25
CA ALA A 240 28.45 -11.04 -7.86
C ALA A 240 29.26 -9.74 -7.77
N TYR A 241 29.96 -9.52 -6.66
CA TYR A 241 30.86 -8.37 -6.48
C TYR A 241 32.03 -8.42 -7.47
N GLU A 242 32.66 -9.59 -7.63
CA GLU A 242 33.78 -9.77 -8.56
C GLU A 242 33.38 -9.61 -10.02
N LEU A 243 32.19 -10.07 -10.41
CA LEU A 243 31.78 -10.08 -11.83
C LEU A 243 31.10 -8.80 -12.30
N SER A 244 30.67 -7.91 -11.38
CA SER A 244 30.24 -6.53 -11.65
C SER A 244 29.50 -6.32 -12.99
N LEU A 245 28.55 -7.23 -13.33
CA LEU A 245 27.74 -7.31 -14.57
C LEU A 245 28.25 -8.23 -15.70
N SER A 246 28.64 -9.47 -15.40
CA SER A 246 28.78 -10.53 -16.41
C SER A 246 27.42 -11.11 -16.84
N SER A 247 27.42 -11.91 -17.91
CA SER A 247 26.24 -12.67 -18.36
C SER A 247 25.81 -13.71 -17.32
N ASP A 248 24.53 -14.15 -17.37
CA ASP A 248 23.99 -15.16 -16.45
C ASP A 248 24.77 -16.50 -16.54
N GLN A 249 25.28 -16.83 -17.73
CA GLN A 249 26.13 -18.01 -17.96
C GLN A 249 27.50 -17.88 -17.27
N GLU A 250 28.19 -16.75 -17.46
CA GLU A 250 29.49 -16.50 -16.81
C GLU A 250 29.36 -16.47 -15.28
N PHE A 251 28.22 -15.98 -14.77
CA PHE A 251 27.92 -16.04 -13.34
C PHE A 251 27.74 -17.48 -12.85
N PHE A 252 26.99 -18.30 -13.61
CA PHE A 252 26.77 -19.71 -13.30
C PHE A 252 28.10 -20.48 -13.27
N ASP A 253 28.94 -20.34 -14.29
CA ASP A 253 30.21 -21.05 -14.41
C ASP A 253 31.16 -20.68 -13.27
N LYS A 254 31.31 -19.37 -12.99
CA LYS A 254 32.18 -18.89 -11.92
C LYS A 254 31.68 -19.28 -10.54
N TYR A 255 30.36 -19.29 -10.33
CA TYR A 255 29.77 -19.78 -9.09
C TYR A 255 30.02 -21.28 -8.90
N ALA A 256 29.86 -22.10 -9.94
CA ALA A 256 30.11 -23.54 -9.88
C ALA A 256 31.57 -23.84 -9.50
N GLU A 257 32.53 -23.12 -10.09
CA GLU A 257 33.96 -23.21 -9.71
C GLU A 257 34.21 -22.80 -8.26
N ALA A 258 33.64 -21.66 -7.84
CA ALA A 258 33.78 -21.15 -6.48
C ALA A 258 33.15 -22.09 -5.44
N HIS A 259 32.01 -22.70 -5.77
CA HIS A 259 31.32 -23.68 -4.92
C HIS A 259 32.16 -24.94 -4.77
N LYS A 260 32.70 -25.47 -5.87
CA LYS A 260 33.60 -26.64 -5.84
C LYS A 260 34.84 -26.35 -4.98
N LYS A 261 35.40 -25.14 -5.06
CA LYS A 261 36.55 -24.72 -4.25
C LYS A 261 36.23 -24.59 -2.76
N LYS A 262 35.05 -24.06 -2.40
CA LYS A 262 34.63 -23.83 -1.01
C LYS A 262 34.15 -25.11 -0.31
N PHE A 263 33.37 -25.94 -0.99
CA PHE A 263 32.68 -27.08 -0.40
C PHE A 263 33.26 -28.45 -0.81
N GLY A 264 34.17 -28.50 -1.78
CA GLY A 264 34.77 -29.75 -2.28
C GLY A 264 33.81 -30.65 -3.07
N THR A 265 32.52 -30.32 -3.10
CA THR A 265 31.46 -31.05 -3.80
C THR A 265 30.95 -30.29 -5.02
N THR A 266 30.60 -31.02 -6.07
CA THR A 266 29.89 -30.48 -7.24
C THR A 266 28.50 -30.02 -6.82
N TRP A 267 28.19 -28.77 -7.15
CA TRP A 267 26.89 -28.15 -6.90
C TRP A 267 25.80 -28.89 -7.69
N GLU A 268 24.63 -29.14 -7.08
CA GLU A 268 23.60 -30.03 -7.66
C GLU A 268 23.16 -29.63 -9.08
N PRO A 269 22.95 -28.34 -9.41
CA PRO A 269 22.67 -27.92 -10.77
C PRO A 269 23.80 -28.23 -11.78
N ASP A 270 25.05 -28.33 -11.34
CA ASP A 270 26.22 -28.57 -12.21
C ASP A 270 26.66 -30.06 -12.23
N ARG A 271 25.80 -30.97 -11.78
CA ARG A 271 26.00 -32.43 -11.93
C ARG A 271 25.48 -32.93 -13.28
N GLU A 272 26.00 -34.06 -13.75
CA GLU A 272 25.49 -34.78 -14.96
C GLU A 272 23.96 -34.93 -14.94
#